data_AF-A0A0A3A2S1-F1
#
_entry.id   AF-A0A0A3A2S1-F1
#
_cell.length_a   1.000
_cell.length_b   1.000
_cell.length_c   1.000
_cell.angle_alpha   90.00
_cell.angle_beta   90.00
_cell.angle_gamma   90.00
#
_symmetry.space_group_name_H-M   'P 1'
#
loop_
_entity.id
_entity.type
_entity.pdbx_description
1 polymer ?
#
loop_
_entity_poly.entity_id
_entity_poly.type
_entity_poly.pdbx_seq_one_letter_code
_entity_poly.pdbx_strand_id
1 'polypeptide(L)' 'MISEEEKLSRQKAVKSAIDNNRLEGLEPSQVFIDIAQNWVNGSLTNDEFGRKVYEIHGLQFPR' A
#
# COMPACT_ATOMS: atom_id res chain seq x y z
N MET A 1 2.63 14.10 9.82
CA MET A 1 3.80 14.14 8.93
C MET A 1 4.73 13.02 9.37
N ILE A 2 5.05 12.09 8.47
CA ILE A 2 5.96 10.97 8.78
C ILE A 2 7.41 11.40 8.62
N SER A 3 8.36 10.66 9.21
CA SER A 3 9.79 10.91 8.99
C SER A 3 10.21 10.47 7.59
N GLU A 4 11.34 11.01 7.10
CA GLU A 4 11.93 10.57 5.83
C GLU A 4 12.40 9.11 5.88
N GLU A 5 12.89 8.65 7.04
CA GLU A 5 13.24 7.25 7.26
C GLU A 5 12.02 6.34 7.10
N GLU A 6 10.89 6.73 7.70
CA GLU A 6 9.65 5.96 7.58
C GLU A 6 9.10 6.02 6.15
N LYS A 7 9.13 7.17 5.49
CA LYS A 7 8.75 7.31 4.08
C LYS A 7 9.57 6.37 3.19
N LEU A 8 10.89 6.33 3.36
CA LEU A 8 11.78 5.44 2.61
C LEU A 8 11.48 3.96 2.91
N SER A 9 11.21 3.63 4.17
CA SER A 9 10.82 2.27 4.57
C SER A 9 9.51 1.84 3.88
N ARG A 10 8.48 2.69 3.91
CA ARG A 10 7.19 2.45 3.22
C ARG A 10 7.36 2.33 1.70
N GLN A 11 8.18 3.18 1.09
CA GLN A 11 8.49 3.11 -0.36
C GLN A 11 9.10 1.75 -0.74
N LYS A 12 10.05 1.26 0.05
CA LYS A 12 10.66 -0.06 -0.16
C LYS A 12 9.61 -1.17 -0.05
N ALA A 13 8.76 -1.13 0.98
CA ALA A 13 7.71 -2.11 1.18
C ALA A 13 6.71 -2.15 -0.01
N VAL A 14 6.23 -1.00 -0.46
CA VAL A 14 5.30 -0.91 -1.61
C VAL A 14 5.97 -1.41 -2.89
N LYS A 15 7.23 -1.01 -3.14
CA LYS A 15 7.98 -1.48 -4.31
C LYS A 15 8.12 -2.99 -4.30
N SER A 16 8.54 -3.59 -3.18
CA SER A 16 8.65 -5.04 -3.05
C SER A 16 7.31 -5.75 -3.26
N ALA A 17 6.20 -5.22 -2.73
CA ALA A 17 4.88 -5.81 -2.96
C ALA A 17 4.47 -5.80 -4.44
N ILE A 18 4.71 -4.69 -5.15
CA ILE A 18 4.42 -4.59 -6.60
C ILE A 18 5.32 -5.53 -7.40
N ASP A 19 6.62 -5.51 -7.12
CA ASP A 19 7.59 -6.35 -7.84
C ASP A 19 7.29 -7.84 -7.64
N ASN A 20 6.93 -8.26 -6.42
CA ASN A 20 6.55 -9.65 -6.14
C ASN A 20 5.32 -10.09 -6.94
N ASN A 21 4.31 -9.23 -7.10
CA ASN A 21 3.16 -9.54 -7.96
C ASN A 21 3.60 -9.66 -9.42
N ARG A 22 4.43 -8.74 -9.91
CA ARG A 22 4.92 -8.75 -11.29
C ARG A 22 5.78 -9.96 -11.61
N LEU A 23 6.58 -10.44 -10.65
CA LEU A 23 7.35 -11.68 -10.78
C LEU A 23 6.44 -12.90 -11.02
N GLU A 24 5.25 -12.90 -10.43
CA GLU A 24 4.21 -13.91 -10.64
C GLU A 24 3.33 -13.64 -11.88
N GLY A 25 3.68 -12.64 -12.69
CA GLY A 25 2.91 -12.23 -13.87
C GLY A 25 1.61 -11.48 -13.55
N LEU A 26 1.46 -11.00 -12.32
CA LEU A 26 0.30 -10.24 -11.86
C LEU A 26 0.62 -8.74 -11.82
N GLU A 27 -0.21 -7.91 -12.46
CA GLU A 27 -0.10 -6.46 -12.35
C GLU A 27 -1.11 -5.94 -11.31
N PRO A 28 -0.65 -5.31 -10.22
CA PRO A 28 -1.54 -4.67 -9.26
C PRO A 28 -2.39 -3.58 -9.92
N SER A 29 -3.64 -3.43 -9.47
CA SER A 29 -4.52 -2.40 -10.01
C SER A 29 -4.01 -0.99 -9.71
N GLN A 30 -4.30 -0.03 -10.59
CA GLN A 30 -3.94 1.37 -10.36
C GLN A 30 -4.53 1.91 -9.04
N VAL A 31 -5.76 1.49 -8.70
CA VAL A 31 -6.42 1.87 -7.45
C VAL A 31 -5.60 1.44 -6.22
N PHE A 32 -5.05 0.23 -6.22
CA PHE A 32 -4.15 -0.22 -5.16
C PHE A 32 -2.88 0.64 -5.09
N ILE A 33 -2.27 0.93 -6.25
CA ILE A 33 -1.04 1.74 -6.34
C ILE A 33 -1.28 3.13 -5.74
N ASP A 34 -2.40 3.77 -6.06
CA ASP A 34 -2.76 5.10 -5.56
C ASP A 34 -2.95 5.11 -4.03
N ILE A 35 -3.63 4.08 -3.48
CA ILE A 35 -3.79 3.90 -2.04
C ILE A 35 -2.42 3.71 -1.36
N ALA A 36 -1.56 2.87 -1.94
CA ALA A 36 -0.22 2.61 -1.41
C ALA A 36 0.66 3.88 -1.44
N GLN A 37 0.57 4.72 -2.48
CA GLN A 37 1.30 5.99 -2.54
C GLN A 37 0.80 7.01 -1.50
N ASN A 38 -0.51 7.05 -1.24
CA ASN A 38 -1.05 7.89 -0.17
C ASN A 38 -0.53 7.47 1.22
N TRP A 39 -0.37 6.16 1.46
CA TRP A 39 0.26 5.66 2.68
C TRP A 39 1.76 5.99 2.74
N VAL A 40 2.48 5.81 1.64
CA VAL A 40 3.90 6.19 1.52
C VAL A 40 4.12 7.67 1.84
N ASN A 41 3.25 8.55 1.37
CA ASN A 41 3.36 9.99 1.60
C ASN A 41 2.88 10.44 2.99
N GLY A 42 2.41 9.50 3.82
CA GLY A 42 1.91 9.80 5.17
C GLY A 42 0.52 10.45 5.19
N SER A 43 -0.19 10.43 4.06
CA SER A 43 -1.60 10.85 3.97
C SER A 43 -2.55 9.81 4.58
N LEU A 44 -2.09 8.57 4.75
CA LEU A 44 -2.80 7.50 5.44
C LEU A 44 -1.94 6.95 6.59
N THR A 45 -2.62 6.65 7.70
CA THR A 45 -2.10 5.75 8.74
C THR A 45 -2.03 4.31 8.23
N ASN A 46 -1.35 3.42 8.97
CA ASN A 46 -1.28 2.00 8.61
C ASN A 46 -2.67 1.33 8.65
N ASP A 47 -3.52 1.70 9.61
CA ASP A 47 -4.89 1.18 9.73
C ASP A 47 -5.77 1.65 8.56
N GLU A 48 -5.71 2.93 8.18
CA GLU A 48 -6.46 3.45 7.05
C GLU A 48 -6.00 2.83 5.72
N PHE A 49 -4.69 2.63 5.57
CA PHE A 49 -4.14 1.90 4.43
C PHE A 49 -4.72 0.49 4.35
N GLY A 50 -4.64 -0.27 5.45
CA GLY A 50 -5.19 -1.62 5.53
C GLY A 50 -6.69 -1.67 5.21
N ARG A 51 -7.49 -0.78 5.81
CA ARG A 51 -8.94 -0.70 5.55
C ARG A 51 -9.25 -0.46 4.08
N LYS A 52 -8.57 0.51 3.45
CA LYS A 52 -8.78 0.84 2.03
C LYS A 52 -8.39 -0.31 1.10
N VAL A 53 -7.28 -1.00 1.37
CA VAL A 53 -6.88 -2.18 0.58
C VAL A 53 -7.93 -3.29 0.69
N TYR A 54 -8.46 -3.56 1.88
CA TYR A 54 -9.51 -4.56 2.03
C TYR A 54 -10.81 -4.14 1.32
N GLU A 55 -11.19 -2.87 1.43
CA GLU A 55 -12.40 -2.31 0.80
C GLU A 55 -12.40 -2.48 -0.73
N ILE A 56 -11.29 -2.20 -1.42
CA ILE A 56 -11.21 -2.36 -2.89
C ILE A 56 -11.32 -3.81 -3.35
N HIS A 57 -11.13 -4.76 -2.45
CA HIS A 57 -11.30 -6.20 -2.70
C HIS A 57 -12.64 -6.73 -2.17
N GLY A 58 -13.51 -5.87 -1.63
CA GLY A 58 -14.79 -6.28 -1.03
C GLY A 58 -14.62 -7.10 0.26
N LEU A 59 -13.47 -6.97 0.93
CA LEU A 59 -13.12 -7.71 2.13
C LEU A 59 -13.31 -6.85 3.39
N GLN A 60 -13.53 -7.51 4.53
CA GLN A 60 -13.59 -6.84 5.83
C GLN A 60 -12.20 -6.76 6.46
N PHE A 61 -11.77 -5.55 6.83
CA PHE A 61 -10.52 -5.35 7.55
C PHE A 61 -10.58 -6.02 8.93
N PRO A 62 -9.63 -6.90 9.28
CA PRO A 62 -9.62 -7.58 10.57
C PRO A 62 -9.48 -6.59 11.72
N ARG A 63 -10.11 -6.92 12.85
CA ARG A 63 -10.06 -6.13 14.09
C ARG A 63 -8.75 -6.36 14.84
#